data_AF-E5B9K8-F1
#
_entry.id   AF-E5B9K8-F1
#
_cell.length_a   1.000
_cell.length_b   1.000
_cell.length_c   1.000
_cell.angle_alpha   90.00
_cell.angle_beta   90.00
_cell.angle_gamma   90.00
#
_symmetry.space_group_name_H-M   'P 1'
#
loop_
_entity.id
_entity.type
_entity.pdbx_description
1 polymer ?
#
loop_
_entity_poly.entity_id
_entity_poly.type
_entity_poly.pdbx_seq_one_letter_code
_entity_poly.pdbx_strand_id
1 'polypeptide(L)'
;MNNYYPLIENLMRAYLNQDYDYICESETIEGAIDYYIRENSRETLMALNNEIDDFIVKNHTDTDSAFEELFHPEVIIVDVNKFFELFKEKIAVAGKA
;
A
#
# COMPACT_ATOMS: atom_id res chain seq x y z
N MET A 1 15.13 12.93 1.17
CA MET A 1 14.08 13.12 0.14
C MET A 1 12.77 13.28 0.87
N ASN A 2 11.99 14.33 0.58
CA ASN A 2 10.59 14.38 1.04
C ASN A 2 9.83 13.38 0.18
N ASN A 3 9.30 12.33 0.79
CA ASN A 3 8.45 11.40 0.06
C ASN A 3 7.10 12.08 -0.18
N TYR A 4 6.66 12.15 -1.45
CA TYR A 4 5.41 12.81 -1.81
C TYR A 4 4.17 11.97 -1.47
N TYR A 5 4.38 10.72 -1.02
CA TYR A 5 3.33 9.74 -0.75
C TYR A 5 3.44 9.19 0.69
N PRO A 6 3.15 10.02 1.71
CA PRO A 6 3.33 9.64 3.11
C PRO A 6 2.46 8.46 3.55
N LEU A 7 1.29 8.24 2.94
CA LEU A 7 0.41 7.13 3.30
C LEU A 7 0.87 5.83 2.65
N ILE A 8 1.36 5.86 1.41
CA ILE A 8 2.03 4.69 0.81
C ILE A 8 3.28 4.34 1.63
N GLU A 9 4.09 5.33 2.00
CA GLU A 9 5.26 5.08 2.85
C GLU A 9 4.86 4.49 4.21
N ASN A 10 3.80 5.00 4.83
CA ASN A 10 3.31 4.47 6.11
C ASN A 10 2.86 3.01 5.97
N LEU A 11 2.09 2.68 4.93
CA LEU A 11 1.70 1.31 4.63
C LEU A 11 2.93 0.40 4.53
N MET A 12 3.92 0.80 3.72
CA MET A 12 5.10 -0.03 3.49
C MET A 12 5.96 -0.18 4.74
N ARG A 13 6.18 0.88 5.51
CA ARG A 13 7.12 0.84 6.64
C ARG A 13 6.51 0.34 7.93
N ALA A 14 5.25 0.66 8.19
CA ALA A 14 4.61 0.31 9.46
C ALA A 14 3.85 -1.01 9.42
N TYR A 15 3.39 -1.45 8.24
CA TYR A 15 2.53 -2.62 8.11
C TYR A 15 3.06 -3.69 7.16
N LEU A 16 3.82 -3.32 6.12
CA LEU A 16 4.40 -4.26 5.15
C LEU A 16 5.94 -4.26 5.19
N ASN A 17 6.48 -4.37 6.40
CA ASN A 17 7.91 -4.51 6.67
C ASN A 17 8.31 -5.98 6.92
N GLN A 18 9.57 -6.26 7.29
CA GLN A 18 10.02 -7.64 7.56
C GLN A 18 9.24 -8.36 8.67
N ASP A 19 8.67 -7.62 9.63
CA ASP A 19 7.96 -8.15 10.79
C ASP A 19 6.42 -8.08 10.61
N TYR A 20 5.94 -7.94 9.37
CA TYR A 20 4.50 -7.78 9.10
C TYR A 20 3.67 -8.94 9.64
N ASP A 21 4.24 -10.15 9.68
CA ASP A 21 3.55 -11.35 10.14
C ASP A 21 3.22 -11.28 11.63
N TYR A 22 4.13 -10.71 12.41
CA TYR A 22 3.95 -10.42 13.83
C TYR A 22 3.04 -9.20 14.05
N ILE A 23 3.24 -8.12 13.30
CA ILE A 23 2.50 -6.85 13.48
C ILE A 23 1.03 -6.98 13.07
N CYS A 24 0.77 -7.62 11.94
CA CYS A 24 -0.58 -7.76 11.37
C CYS A 24 -1.24 -9.08 11.76
N GLU A 25 -0.56 -9.93 12.54
CA GLU A 25 -1.03 -11.26 12.94
C GLU A 25 -1.46 -12.11 11.71
N SER A 26 -0.68 -12.03 10.62
CA SER A 26 -1.01 -12.69 9.35
C SER A 26 0.22 -13.16 8.59
N GLU A 27 0.20 -14.40 8.11
CA GLU A 27 1.29 -14.98 7.29
C GLU A 27 1.25 -14.55 5.81
N THR A 28 0.34 -13.64 5.44
CA THR A 28 0.13 -13.23 4.04
C THR A 28 0.04 -11.72 3.89
N ILE A 29 0.55 -11.20 2.77
CA ILE A 29 0.39 -9.78 2.40
C ILE A 29 -1.10 -9.40 2.36
N GLU A 30 -1.96 -10.26 1.81
CA GLU A 30 -3.40 -10.01 1.75
C GLU A 30 -4.04 -9.82 3.13
N GLY A 31 -3.66 -10.64 4.10
CA GLY A 31 -4.16 -10.49 5.48
C GLY A 31 -3.57 -9.27 6.19
N ALA A 32 -2.33 -8.89 5.88
CA ALA A 32 -1.75 -7.62 6.35
C ALA A 32 -2.48 -6.40 5.76
N ILE A 33 -2.90 -6.46 4.49
CA ILE A 33 -3.76 -5.45 3.87
C ILE A 33 -5.11 -5.38 4.59
N ASP A 34 -5.74 -6.52 4.86
CA ASP A 34 -7.02 -6.56 5.59
C ASP A 34 -6.89 -5.96 7.00
N TYR A 35 -5.79 -6.26 7.69
CA TYR A 35 -5.45 -5.66 8.98
C TYR A 35 -5.35 -4.13 8.86
N TYR A 36 -4.56 -3.63 7.91
CA TYR A 36 -4.41 -2.18 7.69
C TYR A 36 -5.75 -1.50 7.42
N ILE A 37 -6.58 -2.09 6.56
CA ILE A 37 -7.91 -1.54 6.20
C ILE A 37 -8.83 -1.52 7.43
N ARG A 38 -8.74 -2.53 8.30
CA ARG A 38 -9.53 -2.58 9.54
C ARG A 38 -9.14 -1.47 10.51
N GLU A 39 -7.85 -1.28 10.74
CA GLU A 39 -7.33 -0.33 11.75
C GLU A 39 -7.38 1.15 11.31
N ASN A 40 -7.50 1.42 10.01
CA ASN A 40 -7.53 2.79 9.50
C ASN A 40 -8.95 3.34 9.25
N SER A 41 -9.11 4.65 9.40
CA SER A 41 -10.37 5.35 9.14
C SER A 41 -10.67 5.42 7.64
N ARG A 42 -11.92 5.69 7.29
CA ARG A 42 -12.34 5.86 5.89
C ARG A 42 -11.56 6.99 5.22
N GLU A 43 -11.39 8.11 5.91
CA GLU A 43 -10.70 9.30 5.41
C GLU A 43 -9.24 8.99 5.07
N THR A 44 -8.54 8.24 5.93
CA THR A 44 -7.17 7.80 5.67
C THR A 44 -7.10 6.89 4.44
N LEU A 45 -8.03 5.95 4.30
CA LEU A 45 -8.05 5.03 3.15
C LEU A 45 -8.40 5.73 1.84
N MET A 46 -9.30 6.71 1.86
CA MET A 46 -9.58 7.55 0.69
C MET A 46 -8.37 8.39 0.29
N ALA A 47 -7.66 8.98 1.26
CA ALA A 47 -6.43 9.72 1.00
C ALA A 47 -5.32 8.83 0.42
N LEU A 48 -5.18 7.60 0.94
CA LEU A 48 -4.26 6.61 0.40
C LEU A 48 -4.61 6.23 -1.05
N ASN A 49 -5.89 6.01 -1.36
CA ASN A 49 -6.32 5.74 -2.73
C ASN A 49 -5.92 6.86 -3.69
N ASN A 50 -6.06 8.13 -3.28
CA ASN A 50 -5.63 9.27 -4.07
C ASN A 50 -4.11 9.29 -4.27
N GLU A 51 -3.32 8.97 -3.24
CA GLU A 51 -1.86 8.84 -3.38
C GLU A 51 -1.48 7.74 -4.36
N ILE A 52 -2.16 6.59 -4.30
CA ILE A 52 -1.94 5.48 -5.22
C ILE A 52 -2.28 5.89 -6.66
N ASP A 53 -3.42 6.55 -6.89
CA ASP A 53 -3.79 7.06 -8.22
C ASP A 53 -2.75 8.03 -8.76
N ASP A 54 -2.33 9.01 -7.96
CA ASP A 54 -1.32 9.99 -8.35
C ASP A 54 0.04 9.33 -8.66
N PHE A 55 0.44 8.35 -7.84
CA PHE A 55 1.67 7.58 -8.04
C PHE A 55 1.67 6.80 -9.36
N ILE A 56 0.59 6.06 -9.65
CA ILE A 56 0.45 5.28 -10.88
C ILE A 56 0.46 6.20 -12.10
N VAL A 57 -0.27 7.32 -12.06
CA VAL A 57 -0.33 8.27 -13.18
C VAL A 57 1.04 8.91 -13.44
N LYS A 58 1.75 9.35 -12.39
CA LYS A 58 3.07 9.99 -12.52
C LYS A 58 4.14 9.03 -13.00
N ASN A 59 4.06 7.75 -12.62
CA ASN A 59 5.06 6.72 -12.94
C ASN A 59 4.53 5.66 -13.93
N HIS A 60 3.57 6.01 -14.78
CA HIS A 60 2.90 5.07 -15.69
C HIS A 60 3.83 4.36 -16.68
N THR A 61 5.04 4.90 -16.93
CA THR A 61 6.02 4.28 -17.82
C THR A 61 6.84 3.18 -17.15
N ASP A 62 7.04 3.25 -15.84
CA ASP A 62 7.83 2.29 -15.06
C ASP A 62 7.46 2.36 -13.57
N THR A 63 6.30 1.81 -13.25
CA THR A 63 5.71 1.90 -11.90
C THR A 63 6.50 1.06 -10.90
N ASP A 64 6.99 -0.11 -11.31
CA ASP A 64 7.69 -1.04 -10.43
C ASP A 64 9.06 -0.46 -10.00
N SER A 65 9.86 0.06 -10.94
CA SER A 65 11.15 0.66 -10.60
C SER A 65 11.00 1.91 -9.74
N ALA A 66 10.03 2.77 -10.06
CA ALA A 66 9.76 3.97 -9.27
C ALA A 66 9.34 3.63 -7.84
N PHE A 67 8.59 2.53 -7.65
CA PHE A 67 8.16 2.08 -6.33
C PHE A 67 9.35 1.56 -5.51
N GLU A 68 10.20 0.74 -6.12
CA GLU A 68 11.41 0.21 -5.48
C GLU A 68 12.37 1.34 -5.06
N GLU A 69 12.56 2.35 -5.92
CA GLU A 69 13.43 3.49 -5.63
C GLU A 69 12.89 4.42 -4.54
N LEU A 70 11.57 4.63 -4.49
CA LEU A 70 10.97 5.58 -3.55
C LEU A 70 10.71 4.98 -2.17
N PHE A 71 10.30 3.72 -2.12
CA PHE A 71 9.83 3.10 -0.89
C PHE A 71 10.81 2.07 -0.32
N HIS A 72 11.70 1.49 -1.14
CA HIS A 72 12.61 0.42 -0.75
C HIS A 72 11.88 -0.68 0.05
N PRO A 73 10.89 -1.36 -0.56
CA PRO A 73 10.03 -2.29 0.13
C PRO A 73 10.84 -3.44 0.74
N GLU A 74 10.50 -3.80 1.97
CA GLU A 74 11.14 -4.92 2.67
C GLU A 74 10.45 -6.27 2.36
N VAL A 75 9.31 -6.22 1.67
CA VAL A 75 8.55 -7.37 1.18
C VAL A 75 8.60 -7.42 -0.34
N ILE A 76 8.51 -8.62 -0.90
CA ILE A 76 8.55 -8.81 -2.35
C ILE A 76 7.18 -8.45 -2.94
N ILE A 77 7.13 -7.36 -3.71
CA ILE A 77 5.98 -6.98 -4.54
C ILE A 77 6.38 -7.18 -6.00
N VAL A 78 5.80 -8.19 -6.64
CA VAL A 78 6.18 -8.61 -8.00
C VAL A 78 5.56 -7.72 -9.09
N ASP A 79 4.40 -7.14 -8.81
CA ASP A 79 3.64 -6.30 -9.74
C ASP A 79 2.92 -5.23 -8.92
N VAL A 80 3.46 -4.01 -8.96
CA VAL A 80 2.98 -2.91 -8.11
C VAL A 80 1.58 -2.48 -8.50
N ASN A 81 1.26 -2.53 -9.80
CA ASN A 81 -0.08 -2.19 -10.28
C ASN A 81 -1.12 -3.18 -9.74
N LYS A 82 -0.87 -4.49 -9.86
CA LYS A 82 -1.79 -5.50 -9.29
C LYS A 82 -1.90 -5.42 -7.77
N PHE A 83 -0.79 -5.16 -7.09
CA PHE A 83 -0.80 -4.97 -5.64
C PHE A 83 -1.71 -3.79 -5.24
N PHE A 84 -1.61 -2.66 -5.93
CA PHE A 84 -2.46 -1.50 -5.67
C PHE A 84 -3.92 -1.69 -6.11
N GLU A 85 -4.19 -2.43 -7.18
CA GLU A 85 -5.54 -2.82 -7.58
C GLU A 85 -6.21 -3.67 -6.49
N LEU A 86 -5.54 -4.71 -6.00
CA LEU A 86 -6.01 -5.55 -4.90
C LEU A 86 -6.33 -4.72 -3.65
N PHE A 87 -5.47 -3.75 -3.32
CA PHE A 87 -5.67 -2.87 -2.18
C PHE A 87 -6.94 -2.02 -2.32
N LYS A 88 -7.14 -1.41 -3.50
CA LYS A 88 -8.33 -0.62 -3.82
C LYS A 88 -9.61 -1.45 -3.79
N GLU A 89 -9.57 -2.67 -4.33
CA GLU A 89 -10.69 -3.60 -4.28
C GLU A 89 -11.09 -3.94 -2.85
N LYS A 90 -10.11 -4.24 -1.98
CA LYS A 90 -10.38 -4.54 -0.56
C LYS A 90 -10.95 -3.35 0.19
N ILE A 91 -10.49 -2.12 -0.08
CA ILE A 91 -11.09 -0.90 0.51
C ILE A 91 -12.55 -0.74 0.09
N ALA A 92 -12.85 -0.99 -1.19
CA ALA A 92 -14.22 -0.90 -1.71
C ALA A 92 -15.14 -1.95 -1.08
N VAL A 93 -14.68 -3.20 -0.96
CA VAL A 93 -15.43 -4.29 -0.31
C VAL A 93 -15.68 -4.00 1.17
N ALA A 94 -14.74 -3.37 1.87
CA ALA A 94 -14.90 -2.97 3.27
C ALA A 94 -15.92 -1.82 3.47
N GLY A 95 -16.48 -1.26 2.39
CA GLY A 95 -17.43 -0.14 2.45
C GLY A 95 -16.75 1.19 2.85
N LYS A 96 -15.43 1.29 2.65
CA LYS A 96 -14.61 2.46 3.00
C LYS A 96 -14.08 3.21 1.77
N ALA A 97 -14.56 2.89 0.57
CA ALA A 97 -14.29 3.66 -0.65
C ALA A 97 -15.16 4.92 -0.77
#